data_AF-A0A285QTM9-F1
#
_entry.id   AF-A0A285QTM9-F1
#
_cell.length_a   1.000
_cell.length_b   1.000
_cell.length_c   1.000
_cell.angle_alpha   90.00
_cell.angle_beta   90.00
_cell.angle_gamma   90.00
#
_symmetry.space_group_name_H-M   'P 1'
#
loop_
_entity.id
_entity.type
_entity.pdbx_description
1 polymer ?
#
loop_
_entity_poly.entity_id
_entity_poly.type
_entity_poly.pdbx_seq_one_letter_code
_entity_poly.pdbx_strand_id
1 'polypeptide(L)'
;MAGWDYSDVGLPTDPLQITSITVTPDPPLPGKTNVFTINATAQEEIQDGAYLDVVIKLGLIKLMAKKFDLLAELRGEGSLQLACSTSDGKSPIPKGPTTLTLTLDLSRETPRAKFSINVRGYTVDDDDLLGLDVKVDFLTA
;
A
#
# COMPACT_ATOMS: atom_id res chain seq x y z
N MET A 1 6.92 20.73 7.68
CA MET A 1 5.89 19.95 8.41
C MET A 1 5.40 18.90 7.44
N ALA A 2 5.41 17.62 7.84
CA ALA A 2 5.30 16.49 6.91
C ALA A 2 4.03 16.59 6.04
N GLY A 3 4.21 16.49 4.71
CA GLY A 3 3.11 16.49 3.75
C GLY A 3 2.37 15.15 3.66
N TRP A 4 2.72 14.18 4.51
CA TRP A 4 2.03 12.91 4.65
C TRP A 4 2.39 12.24 5.99
N ASP A 5 1.55 11.31 6.43
CA ASP A 5 1.77 10.43 7.57
C ASP A 5 1.06 9.07 7.34
N TYR A 6 1.45 8.06 8.09
CA TYR A 6 0.76 6.77 8.11
C TYR A 6 0.63 6.24 9.54
N SER A 7 -0.37 5.38 9.73
CA SER A 7 -0.59 4.62 10.95
C SER A 7 -0.82 3.16 10.56
N ASP A 8 -0.04 2.27 11.16
CA ASP A 8 -0.41 0.86 11.21
C ASP A 8 -1.64 0.74 12.11
N VAL A 9 -2.71 0.18 11.57
CA VAL A 9 -3.99 -0.06 12.24
C VAL A 9 -4.38 -1.54 12.20
N GLY A 10 -3.43 -2.41 11.82
CA GLY A 10 -3.57 -3.85 11.88
C GLY A 10 -3.44 -4.39 13.31
N LEU A 11 -3.67 -5.68 13.46
CA LEU A 11 -3.46 -6.38 14.72
C LEU A 11 -2.02 -6.90 14.81
N PRO A 12 -1.45 -7.07 16.02
CA PRO A 12 -0.14 -7.71 16.19
C PRO A 12 -0.09 -9.16 15.70
N THR A 13 -1.26 -9.78 15.53
CA THR A 13 -1.44 -11.13 15.00
C THR A 13 -1.52 -11.18 13.49
N ASP A 14 -1.66 -10.02 12.82
CA ASP A 14 -1.78 -9.98 11.37
C ASP A 14 -0.52 -10.58 10.72
N PRO A 15 -0.67 -11.45 9.72
CA PRO A 15 0.44 -12.10 9.04
C PRO A 15 1.49 -11.13 8.48
N LEU A 16 1.14 -9.92 8.05
CA LEU A 16 2.11 -8.96 7.52
C LEU A 16 2.24 -7.74 8.44
N GLN A 17 3.36 -7.65 9.16
CA GLN A 17 3.65 -6.56 10.08
C GLN A 17 4.51 -5.49 9.41
N ILE A 18 4.03 -4.24 9.39
CA ILE A 18 4.76 -3.12 8.76
C ILE A 18 5.81 -2.60 9.74
N THR A 19 7.06 -2.58 9.31
CA THR A 19 8.20 -2.07 10.10
C THR A 19 8.45 -0.60 9.81
N SER A 20 8.42 -0.19 8.54
CA SER A 20 8.56 1.21 8.14
C SER A 20 8.06 1.45 6.72
N ILE A 21 7.62 2.68 6.46
CA ILE A 21 7.29 3.17 5.13
C ILE A 21 8.10 4.43 4.87
N THR A 22 8.78 4.47 3.72
CA THR A 22 9.41 5.68 3.19
C THR A 22 8.85 5.98 1.80
N VAL A 23 8.96 7.24 1.39
CA VAL A 23 8.53 7.69 0.07
C VAL A 23 9.62 8.53 -0.58
N THR A 24 9.75 8.47 -1.89
CA THR A 24 10.67 9.32 -2.66
C THR A 24 9.93 9.87 -3.89
N PRO A 25 9.85 11.20 -4.06
CA PRO A 25 10.31 12.26 -3.14
C PRO A 25 9.51 12.30 -1.82
N ASP A 26 10.09 12.89 -0.76
CA ASP A 26 9.45 13.09 0.54
C ASP A 26 9.28 14.59 0.86
N PRO A 27 8.04 15.12 0.95
CA PRO A 27 6.76 14.43 0.79
C PRO A 27 6.47 14.04 -0.68
N PRO A 28 5.51 13.15 -0.95
CA PRO A 28 5.14 12.79 -2.32
C PRO A 28 4.66 14.03 -3.08
N LEU A 29 4.95 14.07 -4.39
CA LEU A 29 4.69 15.23 -5.23
C LEU A 29 3.82 14.86 -6.45
N PRO A 30 2.73 15.61 -6.69
CA PRO A 30 2.02 15.57 -7.96
C PRO A 30 2.93 15.93 -9.15
N GLY A 31 2.69 15.31 -10.29
CA GLY A 31 3.46 15.51 -11.52
C GLY A 31 4.82 14.83 -11.55
N LYS A 32 5.13 13.98 -10.56
CA LYS A 32 6.34 13.18 -10.47
C LYS A 32 6.01 11.72 -10.20
N THR A 33 6.95 10.85 -10.51
CA THR A 33 6.96 9.47 -10.05
C THR A 33 7.28 9.45 -8.56
N ASN A 34 6.42 8.82 -7.78
CA ASN A 34 6.56 8.63 -6.34
C ASN A 34 6.79 7.15 -6.08
N VAL A 35 7.85 6.83 -5.35
CA VAL A 35 8.21 5.45 -4.99
C VAL A 35 8.03 5.29 -3.49
N PHE A 36 7.13 4.41 -3.09
CA PHE A 36 6.92 4.01 -1.70
C PHE A 36 7.67 2.71 -1.44
N THR A 37 8.52 2.71 -0.42
CA THR A 37 9.24 1.53 0.04
C THR A 37 8.71 1.13 1.40
N ILE A 38 8.08 -0.04 1.47
CA ILE A 38 7.41 -0.56 2.65
C ILE A 38 8.23 -1.76 3.13
N ASN A 39 8.93 -1.61 4.25
CA ASN A 39 9.60 -2.71 4.91
C ASN A 39 8.63 -3.39 5.87
N ALA A 40 8.51 -4.70 5.77
CA ALA A 40 7.59 -5.49 6.56
C ALA A 40 8.21 -6.84 6.95
N THR A 41 7.56 -7.55 7.86
CA THR A 41 7.89 -8.94 8.20
C THR A 41 6.63 -9.78 8.07
N ALA A 42 6.69 -10.79 7.20
CA ALA A 42 5.65 -11.81 7.10
C ALA A 42 5.85 -12.85 8.22
N GLN A 43 4.86 -12.97 9.12
CA GLN A 43 4.86 -13.92 10.23
C GLN A 43 4.60 -15.36 9.78
N GLU A 44 3.94 -15.49 8.63
CA GLU A 44 3.62 -16.73 7.94
C GLU A 44 3.65 -16.52 6.41
N GLU A 45 3.42 -17.58 5.65
CA GLU A 45 3.43 -17.52 4.19
C GLU A 45 2.12 -16.90 3.66
N ILE A 46 2.21 -15.90 2.80
CA ILE A 46 1.05 -15.24 2.20
C ILE A 46 0.76 -15.90 0.85
N GLN A 47 -0.36 -16.61 0.78
CA GLN A 47 -0.75 -17.41 -0.38
C GLN A 47 -1.46 -16.59 -1.47
N ASP A 48 -1.54 -17.18 -2.67
CA ASP A 48 -2.32 -16.65 -3.79
C ASP A 48 -3.81 -16.56 -3.44
N GLY A 49 -4.46 -15.49 -3.88
CA GLY A 49 -5.82 -15.13 -3.47
C GLY A 49 -5.89 -14.14 -2.29
N ALA A 50 -4.78 -13.86 -1.60
CA ALA A 50 -4.70 -12.71 -0.70
C ALA A 50 -4.96 -11.40 -1.44
N TYR A 51 -5.66 -10.45 -0.82
CA TYR A 51 -6.12 -9.24 -1.50
C TYR A 51 -6.12 -8.00 -0.60
N LEU A 52 -6.18 -6.82 -1.23
CA LEU A 52 -6.21 -5.52 -0.58
C LEU A 52 -7.47 -4.76 -0.97
N ASP A 53 -8.28 -4.38 0.01
CA ASP A 53 -9.33 -3.39 -0.14
C ASP A 53 -8.77 -2.00 0.12
N VAL A 54 -8.71 -1.18 -0.93
CA VAL A 54 -8.17 0.17 -0.88
C VAL A 54 -9.28 1.18 -1.10
N VAL A 55 -9.41 2.11 -0.15
CA VAL A 55 -10.36 3.22 -0.21
C VAL A 55 -9.60 4.54 -0.17
N ILE A 56 -9.76 5.37 -1.20
CA ILE A 56 -9.20 6.73 -1.26
C ILE A 56 -10.33 7.73 -1.08
N LYS A 57 -10.14 8.65 -0.14
CA LYS A 57 -11.07 9.72 0.18
C LYS A 57 -10.42 11.08 -0.02
N LEU A 58 -11.23 12.05 -0.42
CA LEU A 58 -10.94 13.48 -0.34
C LEU A 58 -11.94 14.09 0.63
N GLY A 59 -11.48 14.42 1.84
CA GLY A 59 -12.37 14.72 2.96
C GLY A 59 -13.31 13.55 3.27
N LEU A 60 -14.63 13.76 3.19
CA LEU A 60 -15.65 12.74 3.43
C LEU A 60 -16.09 11.99 2.15
N ILE A 61 -15.65 12.45 0.97
CA ILE A 61 -16.04 11.87 -0.32
C ILE A 61 -15.12 10.72 -0.66
N LYS A 62 -15.67 9.53 -0.94
CA LYS A 62 -14.91 8.39 -1.47
C LYS A 62 -14.69 8.59 -2.97
N LEU A 63 -13.44 8.77 -3.37
CA LEU A 63 -13.04 8.88 -4.78
C LEU A 63 -12.82 7.51 -5.41
N MET A 64 -12.29 6.58 -4.62
CA MET A 64 -11.98 5.22 -5.06
C MET A 64 -12.27 4.24 -3.94
N ALA A 65 -12.84 3.09 -4.32
CA ALA A 65 -12.94 1.90 -3.49
C ALA A 65 -12.75 0.71 -4.42
N LYS A 66 -11.62 0.01 -4.31
CA LYS A 66 -11.26 -1.10 -5.20
C LYS A 66 -10.55 -2.19 -4.43
N LYS A 67 -10.86 -3.44 -4.79
CA LYS A 67 -10.15 -4.64 -4.38
C LYS A 67 -9.03 -4.95 -5.37
N PHE A 68 -7.84 -5.26 -4.85
CA PHE A 68 -6.67 -5.65 -5.62
C PHE A 68 -6.19 -7.02 -5.16
N ASP A 69 -5.92 -7.94 -6.08
CA ASP A 69 -5.32 -9.24 -5.76
C ASP A 69 -3.80 -9.05 -5.58
N LEU A 70 -3.29 -9.34 -4.39
CA LEU A 70 -1.92 -8.98 -4.02
C LEU A 70 -0.89 -9.65 -4.94
N LEU A 71 -1.03 -10.95 -5.20
CA LEU A 71 -0.07 -11.68 -6.01
C LEU A 71 -0.25 -11.37 -7.50
N ALA A 72 -1.47 -11.12 -7.98
CA ALA A 72 -1.69 -10.64 -9.34
C ALA A 72 -1.05 -9.26 -9.60
N GLU A 73 -1.10 -8.35 -8.62
CA GLU A 73 -0.40 -7.07 -8.70
C GLU A 73 1.13 -7.28 -8.77
N LEU A 74 1.68 -8.22 -7.99
CA LEU A 74 3.11 -8.57 -8.04
C LEU A 74 3.54 -9.23 -9.36
N ARG A 75 2.65 -9.98 -10.03
CA ARG A 75 2.88 -10.54 -11.37
C ARG A 75 2.80 -9.47 -12.47
N GLY A 76 2.31 -8.26 -12.15
CA GLY A 76 2.04 -7.21 -13.13
C GLY A 76 0.78 -7.45 -13.96
N GLU A 77 -0.13 -8.31 -13.49
CA GLU A 77 -1.44 -8.57 -14.12
C GLU A 77 -2.49 -7.52 -13.71
N GLY A 78 -2.21 -6.79 -12.63
CA GLY A 78 -3.10 -5.80 -12.06
C GLY A 78 -2.90 -4.38 -12.59
N SER A 79 -3.21 -3.39 -11.75
CA SER A 79 -3.16 -1.96 -12.11
C SER A 79 -2.21 -1.12 -11.27
N LEU A 80 -1.57 -1.73 -10.28
CA LEU A 80 -0.53 -1.16 -9.45
C LEU A 80 0.82 -1.62 -9.98
N GLN A 81 1.80 -0.72 -9.97
CA GLN A 81 3.21 -1.09 -10.17
C GLN A 81 3.79 -1.49 -8.82
N LEU A 82 3.48 -2.70 -8.39
CA LEU A 82 3.90 -3.26 -7.11
C LEU A 82 4.99 -4.32 -7.34
N ALA A 83 6.06 -4.25 -6.56
CA ALA A 83 7.11 -5.26 -6.52
C ALA A 83 7.35 -5.74 -5.09
N CYS A 84 7.83 -6.97 -4.93
CA CYS A 84 8.20 -7.56 -3.65
C CYS A 84 9.62 -8.13 -3.75
N SER A 85 10.42 -7.99 -2.69
CA SER A 85 11.80 -8.50 -2.67
C SER A 85 11.90 -10.02 -2.50
N THR A 86 10.84 -10.68 -2.06
CA THR A 86 10.82 -12.12 -1.74
C THR A 86 9.88 -12.95 -2.62
N SER A 87 9.06 -12.32 -3.47
CA SER A 87 8.16 -13.00 -4.40
C SER A 87 7.98 -12.20 -5.69
N ASP A 88 7.85 -12.92 -6.81
CA ASP A 88 7.49 -12.40 -8.14
C ASP A 88 5.97 -12.52 -8.43
N GLY A 89 5.17 -12.84 -7.41
CA GLY A 89 3.73 -13.07 -7.51
C GLY A 89 3.32 -14.44 -8.09
N LYS A 90 4.25 -15.24 -8.61
CA LYS A 90 3.97 -16.64 -9.01
C LYS A 90 4.13 -17.62 -7.85
N SER A 91 4.92 -17.23 -6.87
CA SER A 91 5.11 -17.96 -5.62
C SER A 91 4.49 -17.17 -4.46
N PRO A 92 4.04 -17.85 -3.40
CA PRO A 92 3.65 -17.19 -2.16
C PRO A 92 4.76 -16.26 -1.62
N ILE A 93 4.39 -15.23 -0.86
CA ILE A 93 5.38 -14.43 -0.13
C ILE A 93 5.82 -15.27 1.08
N PRO A 94 7.09 -15.69 1.18
CA PRO A 94 7.53 -16.55 2.25
C PRO A 94 7.55 -15.81 3.59
N LYS A 95 7.43 -16.57 4.68
CA LYS A 95 7.67 -16.08 6.04
C LYS A 95 9.06 -15.44 6.15
N GLY A 96 9.12 -14.25 6.75
CA GLY A 96 10.35 -13.53 7.03
C GLY A 96 10.31 -12.06 6.61
N PRO A 97 11.45 -11.36 6.69
CA PRO A 97 11.55 -9.97 6.25
C PRO A 97 11.29 -9.84 4.75
N THR A 98 10.48 -8.87 4.37
CA THR A 98 10.19 -8.55 2.98
C THR A 98 10.08 -7.04 2.78
N THR A 99 10.30 -6.60 1.55
CA THR A 99 10.16 -5.19 1.15
C THR A 99 9.21 -5.13 -0.03
N LEU A 100 8.16 -4.32 0.10
CA LEU A 100 7.24 -3.99 -0.98
C LEU A 100 7.59 -2.60 -1.55
N THR A 101 7.68 -2.50 -2.87
CA THR A 101 7.95 -1.25 -3.57
C THR A 101 6.75 -0.92 -4.45
N LEU A 102 6.06 0.17 -4.15
CA LEU A 102 4.94 0.68 -4.93
C LEU A 102 5.36 1.94 -5.69
N THR A 103 5.24 1.92 -7.01
CA THR A 103 5.53 3.07 -7.88
C THR A 103 4.23 3.71 -8.37
N LEU A 104 4.07 5.01 -8.14
CA LEU A 104 2.88 5.77 -8.51
C LEU A 104 3.25 7.05 -9.27
N ASP A 105 2.70 7.19 -10.47
CA ASP A 105 2.77 8.43 -11.24
C ASP A 105 1.55 9.30 -10.92
N LEU A 106 1.75 10.29 -10.04
CA LEU A 106 0.70 11.25 -9.73
C LEU A 106 0.62 12.28 -10.85
N SER A 107 -0.56 12.47 -11.46
CA SER A 107 -0.75 13.51 -12.48
C SER A 107 -0.55 14.91 -11.91
N ARG A 108 -0.11 15.87 -12.74
CA ARG A 108 -0.06 17.30 -12.38
C ARG A 108 -1.43 17.88 -12.02
N GLU A 109 -2.49 17.25 -12.50
CA GLU A 109 -3.88 17.65 -12.23
C GLU A 109 -4.42 17.09 -10.91
N THR A 110 -3.60 16.35 -10.14
CA THR A 110 -3.99 15.86 -8.81
C THR A 110 -4.45 17.03 -7.95
N PRO A 111 -5.68 17.02 -7.43
CA PRO A 111 -6.23 18.14 -6.66
C PRO A 111 -5.34 18.51 -5.47
N ARG A 112 -5.17 19.81 -5.24
CA ARG A 112 -4.55 20.33 -4.01
C ARG A 112 -5.53 20.17 -2.86
N ALA A 113 -5.48 19.01 -2.22
CA ALA A 113 -6.38 18.63 -1.15
C ALA A 113 -5.71 17.64 -0.19
N LYS A 114 -6.42 17.33 0.89
CA LYS A 114 -6.05 16.28 1.83
C LYS A 114 -6.71 14.98 1.43
N PHE A 115 -5.89 13.96 1.24
CA PHE A 115 -6.31 12.61 0.91
C PHE A 115 -6.18 11.72 2.14
N SER A 116 -7.12 10.79 2.28
CA SER A 116 -7.03 9.70 3.24
C SER A 116 -7.17 8.39 2.50
N ILE A 117 -6.18 7.52 2.65
CA ILE A 117 -6.11 6.21 2.02
C ILE A 117 -6.23 5.18 3.14
N ASN A 118 -7.23 4.32 3.04
CA ASN A 118 -7.40 3.18 3.93
C ASN A 118 -7.06 1.92 3.12
N VAL A 119 -6.11 1.13 3.61
CA VAL A 119 -5.73 -0.16 3.05
C VAL A 119 -6.06 -1.24 4.07
N ARG A 120 -6.88 -2.21 3.68
CA ARG A 120 -7.20 -3.39 4.49
C ARG A 120 -6.83 -4.60 3.67
N GLY A 121 -5.86 -5.36 4.14
CA GLY A 121 -5.46 -6.61 3.51
C GLY A 121 -6.18 -7.78 4.14
N TYR A 122 -6.45 -8.79 3.32
CA TYR A 122 -7.04 -10.05 3.73
C TYR A 122 -6.26 -11.22 3.13
N THR A 123 -6.20 -12.33 3.86
CA THR A 123 -5.63 -13.59 3.38
C THR A 123 -6.59 -14.26 2.39
N VAL A 124 -6.18 -15.40 1.82
CA VAL A 124 -7.04 -16.22 0.96
C VAL A 124 -8.26 -16.79 1.69
N ASP A 125 -8.18 -16.90 3.02
CA ASP A 125 -9.25 -17.40 3.89
C ASP A 125 -10.13 -16.26 4.46
N ASP A 126 -10.00 -15.03 3.92
CA ASP A 126 -10.69 -13.81 4.35
C ASP A 126 -10.34 -13.32 5.79
N ASP A 127 -9.25 -13.82 6.38
CA ASP A 127 -8.71 -13.33 7.66
C ASP A 127 -7.90 -12.02 7.47
N ASP A 128 -7.76 -11.22 8.54
CA ASP A 128 -7.00 -9.96 8.50
C ASP A 128 -5.51 -10.21 8.16
N LEU A 129 -5.01 -9.58 7.09
CA LEU A 129 -3.62 -9.67 6.64
C LEU A 129 -2.76 -8.48 7.08
N LEU A 130 -3.31 -7.27 6.97
CA LEU A 130 -2.70 -6.00 7.39
C LEU A 130 -3.75 -4.89 7.46
N GLY A 131 -3.49 -3.86 8.27
CA GLY A 131 -4.26 -2.62 8.29
C GLY A 131 -3.35 -1.40 8.20
N LEU A 132 -3.57 -0.54 7.19
CA LEU A 132 -2.79 0.69 7.04
C LEU A 132 -3.70 1.89 6.71
N ASP A 133 -3.52 2.97 7.44
CA ASP A 133 -4.12 4.27 7.14
C ASP A 133 -3.04 5.27 6.77
N VAL A 134 -3.17 5.91 5.60
CA VAL A 134 -2.22 6.91 5.09
C VAL A 134 -2.97 8.22 4.87
N LYS A 135 -2.35 9.33 5.27
CA LYS A 135 -2.83 10.68 4.98
C LYS A 135 -1.79 11.42 4.17
N VAL A 136 -2.25 12.12 3.15
CA VAL A 136 -1.39 12.93 2.28
C VAL A 136 -2.00 14.33 2.14
N ASP A 137 -1.20 15.37 2.35
CA ASP A 137 -1.60 16.77 2.28
C ASP A 137 -0.89 17.48 1.13
N PHE A 138 -1.61 17.65 0.01
CA PHE A 138 -1.11 18.39 -1.15
C PHE A 138 -1.46 19.88 -1.12
N LEU A 139 -1.95 20.43 0.00
CA LEU A 139 -2.17 21.88 0.11
C LEU A 139 -0.86 22.65 0.26
N THR A 140 0.16 21.99 0.81
CA THR A 140 1.48 22.58 1.10
C THR A 140 2.60 22.10 0.18
N ALA A 141 2.27 21.26 -0.81
CA ALA A 141 3.19 20.65 -1.77
C ALA A 141 3.44 21.53 -3.01
#